data_AF-A0A945E8P4-F1
#
_entry.id   AF-A0A945E8P4-F1
#
_cell.length_a   1.000
_cell.length_b   1.000
_cell.length_c   1.000
_cell.angle_alpha   90.00
_cell.angle_beta   90.00
_cell.angle_gamma   90.00
#
_symmetry.space_group_name_H-M   'P 1'
#
loop_
_entity.id
_entity.type
_entity.pdbx_description
1 polymer ?
#
loop_
_entity_poly.entity_id
_entity_poly.type
_entity_poly.pdbx_seq_one_letter_code
_entity_poly.pdbx_strand_id
1 'polypeptide(L)'
;MKKIISFLLICLIISVSTGFYYKSQNEDLGNKIIGFSTLIFVFVFMPLFIYNGWKGKRLSDYTFSNENIQKMKSKSSKPTK
;
A
#
# COMPACT_ATOMS: atom_id res chain seq x y z
N MET A 1 -2.09 14.01 -1.64
CA MET A 1 -2.29 12.55 -1.42
C MET A 1 -1.15 11.88 -0.65
N LYS A 2 0.14 12.01 -1.04
CA LYS A 2 1.28 11.38 -0.32
C LYS A 2 1.31 11.68 1.20
N LYS A 3 1.04 12.92 1.62
CA LYS A 3 1.00 13.30 3.06
C LYS A 3 -0.16 12.66 3.82
N ILE A 4 -1.30 12.41 3.17
CA ILE A 4 -2.48 11.79 3.78
C ILE A 4 -2.24 10.30 4.03
N ILE A 5 -1.63 9.59 3.07
CA ILE A 5 -1.22 8.19 3.26
C ILE A 5 -0.20 8.07 4.40
N SER A 6 0.75 9.03 4.47
CA SER A 6 1.78 9.05 5.50
C SER A 6 1.19 9.30 6.89
N PHE A 7 0.24 10.22 7.01
CA PHE A 7 -0.49 10.48 8.25
C PHE A 7 -1.31 9.27 8.69
N LEU A 8 -2.01 8.63 7.76
CA LEU A 8 -2.80 7.42 8.04
C LEU A 8 -1.93 6.28 8.55
N LEU A 9 -0.72 6.10 7.99
CA LEU A 9 0.25 5.10 8.44
C LEU A 9 0.69 5.36 9.89
N ILE A 10 0.96 6.62 10.23
CA ILE A 10 1.38 7.01 11.59
C ILE A 10 0.25 6.77 12.60
N CYS A 11 -0.99 7.15 12.28
CA CYS A 11 -2.15 6.84 13.12
C CYS A 11 -2.31 5.34 13.38
N LEU A 12 -1.99 4.51 12.37
CA LEU A 12 -2.11 3.07 12.49
C LEU A 12 -1.03 2.46 13.38
N ILE A 13 0.20 2.95 13.28
CA ILE A 13 1.29 2.59 14.19
C ILE A 13 0.92 2.95 15.64
N ILE A 14 0.36 4.14 15.86
CA ILE A 14 -0.10 4.57 17.19
C ILE A 14 -1.21 3.64 17.69
N SER A 15 -2.19 3.31 16.85
CA SER A 15 -3.29 2.41 17.21
C SER A 15 -2.81 1.02 17.63
N VAL A 16 -1.86 0.43 16.89
CA VAL A 16 -1.27 -0.87 17.23
C VAL A 16 -0.47 -0.78 18.53
N SER A 17 0.36 0.27 18.69
CA SER A 17 1.12 0.51 19.93
C SER A 17 0.21 0.67 21.15
N THR A 18 -0.90 1.40 21.01
CA THR A 18 -1.91 1.52 22.07
C THR A 18 -2.57 0.17 22.36
N GLY A 19 -2.89 -0.63 21.34
CA GLY A 19 -3.40 -1.99 21.53
C GLY A 19 -2.45 -2.89 22.34
N PHE A 20 -1.14 -2.80 22.06
CA PHE A 20 -0.11 -3.51 22.83
C PHE A 20 0.00 -3.01 24.27
N TYR A 21 -0.13 -1.70 24.51
CA TYR A 21 -0.13 -1.15 25.87
C TYR A 21 -1.31 -1.67 26.69
N TYR A 22 -2.53 -1.68 26.12
CA TYR A 22 -3.72 -2.20 26.79
C TYR A 22 -3.70 -3.72 26.99
N LYS A 23 -3.02 -4.47 26.12
CA LYS A 23 -2.82 -5.91 26.28
C LYS A 23 -2.15 -6.25 27.62
N SER A 24 -1.28 -5.39 28.12
CA SER A 24 -0.61 -5.58 29.41
C SER A 24 -1.56 -5.48 30.62
N GLN A 25 -2.72 -4.83 30.46
CA GLN A 25 -3.70 -4.64 31.54
C GLN A 25 -4.88 -5.62 31.42
N ASN A 26 -5.37 -5.82 30.19
CA ASN A 26 -6.48 -6.72 29.88
C ASN A 26 -6.21 -7.40 28.54
N GLU A 27 -5.85 -8.67 28.58
CA GLU A 27 -5.42 -9.41 27.40
C GLU A 27 -6.54 -9.52 26.34
N ASP A 28 -7.78 -9.78 26.76
CA ASP A 28 -8.94 -9.86 25.86
C ASP A 28 -9.22 -8.54 25.12
N LEU A 29 -9.19 -7.42 25.84
CA LEU A 29 -9.42 -6.10 25.27
C LEU A 29 -8.26 -5.70 24.34
N GLY A 30 -7.02 -5.94 24.75
CA GLY A 30 -5.84 -5.67 23.92
C GLY A 30 -5.87 -6.46 22.62
N ASN A 31 -6.15 -7.76 22.67
CA ASN A 31 -6.23 -8.61 21.48
C ASN A 31 -7.37 -8.17 20.54
N LYS A 32 -8.53 -7.75 21.06
CA LYS A 32 -9.62 -7.19 20.24
C LYS A 32 -9.22 -5.89 19.54
N ILE A 33 -8.54 -4.98 20.25
CA ILE A 33 -8.09 -3.70 19.69
C ILE A 33 -7.05 -3.93 18.59
N ILE A 34 -6.08 -4.81 18.82
CA ILE A 34 -5.06 -5.17 17.82
C ILE A 34 -5.72 -5.80 16.59
N GLY A 35 -6.61 -6.77 16.79
CA GLY A 35 -7.34 -7.43 15.71
C GLY A 35 -8.13 -6.45 14.86
N PHE A 36 -8.88 -5.54 15.50
CA PHE A 36 -9.66 -4.52 14.80
C PHE A 36 -8.77 -3.51 14.05
N SER A 37 -7.66 -3.09 14.66
CA SER A 37 -6.67 -2.20 14.03
C SER A 37 -6.05 -2.84 12.78
N THR A 38 -5.66 -4.12 12.87
CA THR A 38 -5.17 -4.90 11.73
C THR A 38 -6.24 -5.08 10.66
N LEU A 39 -7.50 -5.27 11.04
CA LEU A 39 -8.59 -5.41 10.08
C LEU A 39 -8.78 -4.11 9.28
N ILE A 40 -8.83 -2.96 9.96
CA ILE A 40 -8.88 -1.65 9.29
C ILE A 40 -7.65 -1.43 8.41
N PHE A 41 -6.46 -1.85 8.85
CA PHE A 41 -5.24 -1.75 8.04
C PHE A 41 -5.38 -2.50 6.71
N VAL A 42 -5.79 -3.76 6.76
CA VAL A 42 -5.90 -4.58 5.55
C VAL A 42 -7.03 -4.08 4.66
N PHE A 43 -8.19 -3.74 5.21
CA PHE A 43 -9.34 -3.38 4.39
C PHE A 43 -9.35 -1.92 3.92
N VAL A 44 -8.73 -1.00 4.65
CA VAL A 44 -8.75 0.44 4.32
C VAL A 44 -7.39 0.90 3.85
N PHE A 45 -6.33 0.68 4.64
CA PHE A 45 -5.01 1.21 4.34
C PHE A 45 -4.43 0.58 3.06
N MET A 46 -4.51 -0.75 2.91
CA MET A 46 -3.97 -1.45 1.74
C MET A 46 -4.57 -1.00 0.40
N PRO A 47 -5.90 -1.00 0.18
CA PRO A 47 -6.45 -0.54 -1.10
C PRO A 47 -6.19 0.94 -1.34
N LEU A 48 -6.21 1.78 -0.30
CA LEU A 48 -5.90 3.21 -0.43
C LEU A 48 -4.45 3.45 -0.84
N PHE A 49 -3.52 2.64 -0.31
CA PHE A 49 -2.11 2.67 -0.67
C PHE A 49 -1.90 2.27 -2.13
N ILE A 50 -2.52 1.18 -2.58
CA ILE A 50 -2.44 0.70 -3.97
C ILE A 50 -3.02 1.75 -4.92
N TYR A 51 -4.19 2.30 -4.60
CA TYR A 51 -4.85 3.32 -5.43
C TYR A 51 -3.97 4.56 -5.62
N ASN A 52 -3.35 5.05 -4.54
CA ASN A 52 -2.43 6.18 -4.64
C ASN A 52 -1.16 5.83 -5.45
N GLY A 53 -0.66 4.60 -5.34
CA GLY A 53 0.48 4.11 -6.12
C GLY A 53 0.18 3.90 -7.61
N TRP A 54 -1.09 3.66 -7.94
CA TRP A 54 -1.57 3.50 -9.32
C TRP A 54 -1.91 4.81 -10.04
N LYS A 55 -1.80 5.96 -9.36
CA LYS A 55 -2.07 7.26 -9.96
C LYS A 55 -1.10 7.53 -11.13
N GLY A 56 -1.59 7.35 -12.36
CA GLY A 56 -0.85 7.59 -13.60
C GLY A 56 -0.26 6.35 -14.27
N LYS A 57 -0.52 5.14 -13.76
CA LYS A 57 -0.12 3.88 -14.39
C LYS A 57 -1.32 3.26 -15.10
N ARG A 58 -1.21 2.99 -16.41
CA ARG A 58 -2.25 2.28 -17.18
C ARG A 58 -1.93 0.79 -17.17
N LEU A 59 -2.92 -0.08 -16.88
CA LEU A 59 -2.73 -1.54 -16.97
C LEU A 59 -2.24 -1.99 -18.36
N SER A 60 -2.67 -1.27 -19.41
CA SER A 60 -2.28 -1.54 -20.79
C SER A 60 -0.77 -1.49 -21.00
N ASP A 61 -0.05 -0.65 -20.27
CA ASP A 61 1.40 -0.48 -20.41
C ASP A 61 2.18 -1.65 -19.77
N TYR A 62 1.48 -2.47 -18.97
CA TYR A 62 2.02 -3.65 -18.29
C TYR A 62 1.57 -4.98 -18.91
N THR A 63 0.71 -4.93 -19.93
CA THR A 63 0.25 -6.13 -20.65
C THR A 63 1.19 -6.44 -21.81
N PHE A 64 1.50 -7.73 -22.02
CA PHE A 64 2.26 -8.21 -23.19
C PHE A 64 1.42 -8.12 -24.47
N SER A 65 1.28 -6.89 -24.99
CA SER A 65 0.75 -6.62 -26.33
C SER A 65 1.91 -6.56 -27.33
N ASN A 66 1.65 -6.96 -28.57
CA ASN A 66 2.62 -6.86 -29.67
C ASN A 66 3.17 -5.43 -29.81
N GLU A 67 2.34 -4.41 -29.54
CA GLU A 67 2.77 -3.00 -29.56
C GLU A 67 3.79 -2.66 -28.46
N ASN A 68 3.64 -3.25 -27.26
CA ASN A 68 4.53 -3.02 -26.12
C ASN A 68 5.86 -3.77 -26.31
N ILE A 69 5.80 -4.99 -26.87
CA ILE A 69 7.00 -5.76 -27.23
C ILE A 69 7.83 -5.02 -28.28
N GLN A 70 7.19 -4.43 -29.29
CA GLN A 70 7.87 -3.59 -30.29
C GLN A 70 8.47 -2.31 -29.68
N LYS A 71 7.76 -1.65 -28.75
CA LYS A 71 8.30 -0.51 -27.97
C LYS A 71 9.53 -0.91 -27.15
N MET A 72 9.54 -2.10 -26.54
CA MET A 72 10.71 -2.60 -25.79
C MET A 72 11.90 -2.88 -26.70
N LYS A 73 11.69 -3.54 -27.84
CA LYS A 73 12.74 -3.84 -28.83
C LYS A 73 13.34 -2.56 -29.43
N SER A 74 12.51 -1.60 -29.81
CA SER A 74 12.96 -0.30 -30.36
C SER A 74 13.68 0.57 -29.34
N LYS A 75 13.36 0.46 -28.05
CA LYS A 75 14.12 1.13 -26.97
C LYS A 75 15.49 0.48 -26.75
N SER A 76 15.60 -0.83 -26.92
CA SER A 76 16.86 -1.58 -26.80
C SER A 76 17.83 -1.35 -27.96
N SER A 77 17.34 -0.99 -29.15
CA SER A 77 18.16 -0.79 -30.35
C SER A 77 18.61 0.66 -30.57
N LYS A 78 18.10 1.62 -29.78
CA LYS A 78 18.61 3.00 -29.82
C LYS A 78 19.92 3.06 -29.02
N PRO A 79 21.03 3.52 -29.61
CA PRO A 79 22.24 3.76 -28.82
C PRO A 79 21.90 4.78 -27.75
N THR A 80 22.08 4.39 -26.49
CA THR A 80 22.08 5.31 -25.34
C THR A 80 23.12 6.38 -25.63
N LYS A 81 22.65 7.59 -25.91
CA LYS A 81 23.49 8.77 -26.07
C LYS A 81 23.90 9.30 -24.70
#